data_AF-A0A3S0D800-F1
#
_entry.id   AF-A0A3S0D800-F1
#
_cell.length_a   1.000
_cell.length_b   1.000
_cell.length_c   1.000
_cell.angle_alpha   90.00
_cell.angle_beta   90.00
_cell.angle_gamma   90.00
#
_symmetry.space_group_name_H-M   'P 1'
#
loop_
_entity.id
_entity.type
_entity.pdbx_description
1 polymer ?
#
loop_
_entity_poly.entity_id
_entity_poly.type
_entity_poly.pdbx_seq_one_letter_code
_entity_poly.pdbx_strand_id
1 'polypeptide(L)'
;MMTIVIRTPFSIVKENLKTAYLNKEQKRKNFKDVVYDVKDRIWIKDNYVHRDKDLPAVENFCGTKHWYLYGRRHRDNNKPAVVFSYNKLSSHQKEHFFIHGKKYIINQKDGFKEFLFIPSSKFSTTNQDEAILHSINGMPSVVFDNGTKEWYFDGKLHREKDKPAIEYSNGDKEYWFHGARHRWNGPAVICGDKQYWFHYGEFIRCIA
;
A
#
# COMPACT_ATOMS: atom_id res chain seq x y z
N MET A 1 3.39 20.09 37.35
CA MET A 1 3.62 20.63 36.00
C MET A 1 5.11 20.78 35.81
N MET A 2 5.71 20.01 34.91
CA MET A 2 7.11 20.19 34.53
C MET A 2 7.21 19.84 33.05
N THR A 3 7.61 20.81 32.25
CA THR A 3 7.68 20.75 30.80
C THR A 3 9.11 20.40 30.43
N ILE A 4 9.35 19.26 29.80
CA ILE A 4 10.61 18.98 29.12
C ILE A 4 10.35 19.22 27.63
N VAL A 5 10.92 20.30 27.12
CA VAL A 5 10.93 20.64 25.70
C VAL A 5 12.07 19.87 25.05
N ILE A 6 11.76 18.93 24.17
CA ILE A 6 12.75 18.34 23.26
C ILE A 6 12.43 18.86 21.86
N ARG A 7 13.31 19.73 21.35
CA ARG A 7 13.31 20.16 19.95
C ARG A 7 14.14 19.17 19.15
N THR A 8 13.55 18.47 18.19
CA THR A 8 14.26 18.14 16.94
C THR A 8 13.31 17.95 15.76
N PRO A 9 13.72 18.40 14.56
CA PRO A 9 12.93 18.33 13.33
C PRO A 9 13.02 16.95 12.66
N PHE A 10 11.89 16.49 12.14
CA PHE A 10 11.71 15.65 10.95
C PHE A 10 12.93 14.79 10.51
N SER A 11 13.21 13.69 11.20
CA SER A 11 14.11 12.64 10.66
C SER A 11 13.97 11.24 11.28
N ILE A 12 13.05 11.01 12.22
CA ILE A 12 12.89 9.69 12.89
C ILE A 12 11.45 9.15 12.72
N VAL A 13 11.04 8.95 11.48
CA VAL A 13 10.22 7.78 11.13
C VAL A 13 11.08 6.89 10.23
N LYS A 14 12.34 6.70 10.63
CA LYS A 14 13.17 5.61 10.13
C LYS A 14 12.91 4.41 11.03
N GLU A 15 12.42 3.36 10.39
CA GLU A 15 12.74 1.96 10.64
C GLU A 15 13.41 1.67 11.99
N ASN A 16 12.75 0.81 12.78
CA ASN A 16 13.20 0.29 14.08
C ASN A 16 12.83 1.14 15.31
N LEU A 17 11.55 1.11 15.69
CA LEU A 17 11.16 1.10 17.12
C LEU A 17 11.46 -0.26 17.77
N LYS A 18 12.53 -0.94 17.35
CA LYS A 18 13.14 -2.00 18.15
C LYS A 18 14.21 -1.32 19.00
N THR A 19 13.95 -1.27 20.31
CA THR A 19 14.97 -1.18 21.36
C THR A 19 15.83 0.09 21.41
N ALA A 20 15.20 1.26 21.59
CA ALA A 20 15.88 2.36 22.28
C ALA A 20 14.86 3.22 23.03
N TYR A 21 15.08 3.38 24.34
CA TYR A 21 14.39 4.33 25.24
C TYR A 21 13.02 3.97 25.82
N LEU A 22 12.80 2.71 26.21
CA LEU A 22 11.85 2.41 27.28
C LEU A 22 12.59 1.72 28.43
N ASN A 23 12.81 2.46 29.52
CA ASN A 23 13.44 1.94 30.73
C ASN A 23 12.53 0.86 31.34
N LYS A 24 13.08 -0.15 32.02
CA LYS A 24 12.33 -1.32 32.55
C LYS A 24 11.08 -0.96 33.37
N GLU A 25 11.02 0.23 33.99
CA GLU A 25 9.84 0.72 34.73
C GLU A 25 8.67 1.19 33.85
N GLN A 26 8.93 1.67 32.62
CA GLN A 26 7.89 2.16 31.70
C GLN A 26 7.11 1.01 31.05
N LYS A 27 7.66 -0.22 31.07
CA LYS A 27 6.94 -1.43 30.65
C LYS A 27 5.76 -1.80 31.57
N ARG A 28 5.68 -1.19 32.76
CA ARG A 28 4.75 -1.62 33.83
C ARG A 28 3.53 -0.73 34.01
N LYS A 29 3.36 0.30 33.18
CA LYS A 29 2.21 1.21 33.24
C LYS A 29 1.57 1.31 31.86
N ASN A 30 0.28 0.96 31.79
CA ASN A 30 -0.61 1.24 30.66
C ASN A 30 -0.68 2.76 30.46
N PHE A 31 0.25 3.33 29.69
CA PHE A 31 0.25 4.76 29.41
C PHE A 31 -0.66 5.07 28.22
N LYS A 32 -1.80 5.68 28.54
CA LYS A 32 -2.67 6.41 27.64
C LYS A 32 -1.94 7.66 27.12
N ASP A 33 -2.05 7.88 25.81
CA ASP A 33 -1.85 9.16 25.09
C ASP A 33 -0.60 9.98 25.45
N VAL A 34 0.54 9.67 24.82
CA VAL A 34 1.75 10.52 24.84
C VAL A 34 1.66 11.56 23.71
N VAL A 35 1.59 12.86 24.07
CA VAL A 35 1.52 14.00 23.13
C VAL A 35 2.92 14.57 22.90
N TYR A 36 3.37 14.61 21.64
CA TYR A 36 4.61 15.31 21.23
C TYR A 36 4.23 16.66 20.61
N ASP A 37 4.80 17.75 21.16
CA ASP A 37 4.63 19.18 20.82
C ASP A 37 3.18 19.71 20.72
N VAL A 38 2.92 20.88 21.31
CA VAL A 38 1.63 21.29 21.92
C VAL A 38 0.42 21.42 20.99
N LYS A 39 0.55 21.14 19.68
CA LYS A 39 -0.55 21.18 18.70
C LYS A 39 -0.65 19.95 17.81
N ASP A 40 0.38 19.10 17.77
CA ASP A 40 0.32 17.85 17.04
C ASP A 40 -0.44 16.83 17.89
N ARG A 41 -1.35 16.08 17.26
CA ARG A 41 -2.07 15.00 17.92
C ARG A 41 -1.67 13.69 17.28
N ILE A 42 -1.19 12.75 18.09
CA ILE A 42 -0.76 11.42 17.67
C ILE A 42 -1.55 10.39 18.47
N TRP A 43 -2.12 9.41 17.79
CA TRP A 43 -2.86 8.32 18.40
C TRP A 43 -2.03 7.03 18.34
N ILE A 44 -1.92 6.37 19.49
CA ILE A 44 -1.12 5.16 19.68
C ILE A 44 -2.01 4.05 20.24
N LYS A 45 -1.96 2.87 19.61
CA LYS A 45 -2.64 1.65 20.02
C LYS A 45 -1.65 0.49 19.97
N ASP A 46 -1.54 -0.27 21.06
CA ASP A 46 -0.64 -1.43 21.17
C ASP A 46 0.83 -1.12 20.82
N ASN A 47 1.32 0.07 21.24
CA ASN A 47 2.65 0.62 20.91
C ASN A 47 2.87 1.02 19.45
N TYR A 48 1.81 1.04 18.63
CA TYR A 48 1.86 1.46 17.24
C TYR A 48 1.08 2.74 17.02
N VAL A 49 1.59 3.64 16.17
CA VAL A 49 0.79 4.75 15.65
C VAL A 49 -0.37 4.15 14.86
N HIS A 50 -1.60 4.38 15.33
CA HIS A 50 -2.82 3.79 14.80
C HIS A 50 -4.04 4.49 15.40
N ARG A 51 -5.10 4.64 14.60
CA ARG A 51 -6.40 5.12 15.08
C ARG A 51 -7.53 4.40 14.36
N ASP A 52 -8.49 3.89 15.12
CA ASP A 52 -9.67 3.22 14.59
C ASP A 52 -10.62 4.20 13.90
N LYS A 53 -11.60 3.67 13.15
CA LYS A 53 -12.72 4.42 12.52
C LYS A 53 -12.32 5.38 11.39
N ASP A 54 -11.28 5.04 10.61
CA ASP A 54 -10.75 5.85 9.47
C ASP A 54 -10.38 7.30 9.87
N LEU A 55 -10.03 7.50 11.14
CA LEU A 55 -9.55 8.79 11.64
C LEU A 55 -8.03 8.89 11.47
N PRO A 56 -7.49 10.10 11.22
CA PRO A 56 -6.05 10.27 11.11
C PRO A 56 -5.37 9.91 12.44
N ALA A 57 -4.35 9.07 12.35
CA ALA A 57 -3.52 8.66 13.48
C ALA A 57 -2.47 9.71 13.83
N VAL A 58 -2.22 10.67 12.94
CA VAL A 58 -1.45 11.89 13.22
C VAL A 58 -2.17 13.08 12.60
N GLU A 59 -2.35 14.14 13.39
CA GLU A 59 -2.83 15.44 12.95
C GLU A 59 -1.80 16.50 13.37
N ASN A 60 -1.07 17.04 12.39
CA ASN A 60 -0.04 18.06 12.63
C ASN A 60 -0.69 19.44 12.85
N PHE A 61 0.02 20.34 13.52
CA PHE A 61 -0.39 21.71 13.79
C PHE A 61 -0.67 22.51 12.52
N CYS A 62 0.03 22.17 11.43
CA CYS A 62 -0.18 22.79 10.13
C CYS A 62 -1.50 22.37 9.48
N GLY A 63 -2.18 21.35 10.02
CA GLY A 63 -3.42 20.75 9.50
C GLY A 63 -3.20 19.47 8.68
N THR A 64 -1.94 19.02 8.52
CA THR A 64 -1.61 17.84 7.72
C THR A 64 -2.03 16.60 8.49
N LYS A 65 -2.64 15.65 7.78
CA LYS A 65 -3.21 14.44 8.38
C LYS A 65 -2.51 13.21 7.83
N HIS A 66 -2.22 12.26 8.72
CA HIS A 66 -1.65 10.97 8.36
C HIS A 66 -2.46 9.82 8.94
N TRP A 67 -2.61 8.76 8.15
CA TRP A 67 -3.27 7.52 8.55
C TRP A 67 -2.24 6.39 8.67
N TYR A 68 -2.38 5.62 9.74
CA TYR A 68 -1.47 4.53 10.07
C TYR A 68 -2.26 3.30 10.54
N LEU A 69 -1.77 2.13 10.16
CA LEU A 69 -2.23 0.82 10.61
C LEU A 69 -1.03 0.03 11.13
N TYR A 70 -1.04 -0.32 12.42
CA TYR A 70 0.06 -1.01 13.10
C TYR A 70 1.44 -0.35 12.85
N GLY A 71 1.48 0.98 12.94
CA GLY A 71 2.72 1.76 12.83
C GLY A 71 3.21 1.97 11.41
N ARG A 72 2.53 1.42 10.39
CA ARG A 72 2.84 1.65 8.97
C ARG A 72 1.80 2.59 8.38
N ARG A 73 2.23 3.55 7.54
CA ARG A 73 1.29 4.39 6.79
C ARG A 73 0.39 3.50 5.94
N HIS A 74 -0.91 3.65 6.11
CA HIS A 74 -1.90 2.80 5.46
C HIS A 74 -3.27 3.49 5.57
N ARG A 75 -4.07 3.40 4.51
CA ARG A 75 -5.49 3.75 4.57
C ARG A 75 -6.27 2.92 3.54
N ASP A 76 -7.34 2.28 3.99
CA ASP A 76 -8.19 1.44 3.16
C ASP A 76 -9.00 2.23 2.12
N ASN A 77 -9.65 1.51 1.20
CA ASN A 77 -10.60 2.04 0.22
C ASN A 77 -10.01 3.08 -0.74
N ASN A 78 -8.74 2.92 -1.12
CA ASN A 78 -8.06 3.80 -2.07
C ASN A 78 -8.06 5.27 -1.63
N LYS A 79 -8.07 5.51 -0.32
CA LYS A 79 -8.01 6.86 0.25
C LYS A 79 -6.55 7.26 0.50
N PRO A 80 -6.23 8.57 0.46
CA PRO A 80 -4.88 9.04 0.75
C PRO A 80 -4.55 8.81 2.22
N ALA A 81 -3.41 8.19 2.47
CA ALA A 81 -2.87 7.97 3.81
C ALA A 81 -2.07 9.19 4.32
N VAL A 82 -1.78 10.16 3.45
CA VAL A 82 -1.30 11.49 3.83
C VAL A 82 -2.08 12.54 3.04
N VAL A 83 -2.70 13.47 3.75
CA VAL A 83 -3.39 14.62 3.18
C VAL A 83 -2.69 15.87 3.69
N PHE A 84 -2.01 16.58 2.80
CA PHE A 84 -1.30 17.79 3.16
C PHE A 84 -2.27 18.97 3.24
N SER A 85 -2.16 19.73 4.32
CA SER A 85 -2.73 21.07 4.40
C SER A 85 -1.71 22.06 3.83
N TYR A 86 -1.97 22.65 2.66
CA TYR A 86 -1.15 23.77 2.19
C TYR A 86 -1.99 25.03 2.02
N ASN A 87 -1.31 26.15 2.27
CA ASN A 87 -1.81 27.53 2.29
C ASN A 87 -2.76 27.86 1.13
N LYS A 88 -3.73 28.74 1.43
CA LYS A 88 -4.79 29.31 0.55
C LYS A 88 -4.37 29.79 -0.86
N LEU A 89 -3.09 29.76 -1.21
CA LEU A 89 -2.52 30.19 -2.48
C LEU A 89 -2.28 29.04 -3.49
N SER A 90 -2.28 27.78 -3.03
CA SER A 90 -2.18 26.59 -3.90
C SER A 90 -3.51 25.84 -3.88
N SER A 91 -4.21 25.83 -5.00
CA SER A 91 -5.52 25.16 -5.15
C SER A 91 -5.46 23.63 -5.10
N HIS A 92 -4.27 23.03 -5.13
CA HIS A 92 -4.12 21.58 -5.18
C HIS A 92 -3.66 21.03 -3.83
N GLN A 93 -4.55 20.30 -3.16
CA GLN A 93 -4.18 19.44 -2.04
C GLN A 93 -3.26 18.34 -2.57
N LYS A 94 -2.04 18.26 -2.04
CA LYS A 94 -1.16 17.12 -2.33
C LYS A 94 -1.66 15.94 -1.50
N GLU A 95 -1.77 14.79 -2.15
CA GLU A 95 -2.22 13.55 -1.53
C GLU A 95 -1.20 12.44 -1.78
N HIS A 96 -0.87 11.67 -0.74
CA HIS A 96 -0.05 10.48 -0.92
C HIS A 96 -0.78 9.24 -0.44
N PHE A 97 -0.71 8.19 -1.24
CA PHE A 97 -1.35 6.91 -0.97
C PHE A 97 -0.32 5.90 -0.49
N PHE A 98 -0.69 5.12 0.53
CA PHE A 98 0.17 4.10 1.11
C PHE A 98 -0.62 2.85 1.49
N ILE A 99 -0.04 1.68 1.26
CA ILE A 99 -0.58 0.40 1.74
C ILE A 99 0.54 -0.32 2.50
N HIS A 100 0.37 -0.44 3.81
CA HIS A 100 1.34 -1.05 4.71
C HIS A 100 2.77 -0.49 4.52
N GLY A 101 2.89 0.83 4.37
CA GLY A 101 4.16 1.54 4.23
C GLY A 101 4.68 1.66 2.79
N LYS A 102 4.11 0.93 1.82
CA LYS A 102 4.47 1.04 0.41
C LYS A 102 3.70 2.18 -0.24
N LYS A 103 4.40 3.16 -0.83
CA LYS A 103 3.80 4.29 -1.54
C LYS A 103 3.33 3.85 -2.93
N TYR A 104 2.19 4.38 -3.37
CA TYR A 104 1.67 4.14 -4.71
C TYR A 104 0.96 5.38 -5.26
N ILE A 105 0.70 5.36 -6.56
CA ILE A 105 -0.10 6.34 -7.32
C ILE A 105 -1.32 5.62 -7.88
N ILE A 106 -2.45 6.32 -7.96
CA ILE A 106 -3.65 5.84 -8.64
C ILE A 106 -3.83 6.67 -9.90
N ASN A 107 -3.76 6.03 -11.07
CA ASN A 107 -4.12 6.66 -12.33
C ASN A 107 -5.51 6.19 -12.73
N GLN A 108 -6.45 7.13 -12.88
CA GLN A 108 -7.76 6.85 -13.43
C GLN A 108 -7.73 7.13 -14.94
N LYS A 109 -8.11 6.14 -15.73
CA LYS A 109 -8.20 6.20 -17.19
C LYS A 109 -9.63 5.83 -17.59
N ASP A 110 -10.01 6.13 -18.82
CA ASP A 110 -11.31 5.70 -19.33
C ASP A 110 -11.40 4.17 -19.30
N GLY A 111 -12.37 3.65 -18.56
CA GLY A 111 -12.64 2.21 -18.45
C GLY A 111 -11.86 1.45 -17.37
N PHE A 112 -10.86 2.06 -16.70
CA PHE A 112 -10.07 1.37 -15.68
C PHE A 112 -9.25 2.28 -14.74
N LYS A 113 -8.75 1.68 -13.66
CA LYS A 113 -7.82 2.30 -12.70
C LYS A 113 -6.53 1.48 -12.58
N GLU A 114 -5.39 2.16 -12.56
CA GLU A 114 -4.06 1.59 -12.32
C GLU A 114 -3.55 2.00 -10.93
N PHE A 115 -2.95 1.04 -10.24
CA PHE A 115 -2.29 1.21 -8.95
C PHE A 115 -0.79 0.98 -9.14
N LEU A 116 -0.03 2.07 -9.25
CA LEU A 116 1.40 2.02 -9.57
C LEU A 116 2.23 2.17 -8.30
N PHE A 117 3.04 1.18 -8.00
CA PHE A 117 3.97 1.20 -6.88
C PHE A 117 5.17 2.09 -7.18
N ILE A 118 5.65 2.82 -6.16
CA ILE A 118 6.91 3.57 -6.22
C ILE A 118 7.96 2.80 -5.42
N PRO A 119 8.96 2.18 -6.08
CA PRO A 119 10.05 1.47 -5.41
C PRO A 119 10.84 2.36 -4.43
N SER A 120 11.19 1.82 -3.27
CA SER A 120 11.91 2.56 -2.23
C SER A 120 13.42 2.75 -2.51
N SER A 121 13.95 2.13 -3.57
CA SER A 121 15.40 1.97 -3.78
C SER A 121 16.13 3.23 -4.25
N LYS A 122 15.46 4.36 -4.47
CA LYS A 122 16.10 5.61 -4.91
C LYS A 122 15.48 6.82 -4.20
N PHE A 123 16.05 7.17 -3.03
CA PHE A 123 15.62 8.30 -2.18
C PHE A 123 15.79 9.70 -2.79
N SER A 124 16.09 9.83 -4.08
CA SER A 124 16.33 11.09 -4.76
C SER A 124 15.78 11.04 -6.19
N THR A 125 14.50 11.34 -6.35
CA THR A 125 13.94 12.21 -7.40
C THR A 125 12.42 12.06 -7.40
N THR A 126 11.75 13.18 -7.60
CA THR A 126 10.30 13.38 -7.59
C THR A 126 9.58 12.76 -8.80
N ASN A 127 10.17 11.78 -9.47
CA ASN A 127 9.75 11.44 -10.81
C ASN A 127 8.74 10.29 -10.78
N GLN A 128 7.53 10.60 -11.25
CA GLN A 128 6.48 9.63 -11.55
C GLN A 128 6.96 8.57 -12.58
N ASP A 129 8.05 8.85 -13.28
CA ASP A 129 8.69 8.02 -14.32
C ASP A 129 9.19 6.64 -13.82
N GLU A 130 9.28 6.43 -12.50
CA GLU A 130 9.67 5.13 -11.92
C GLU A 130 8.49 4.34 -11.32
N ALA A 131 7.26 4.83 -11.49
CA ALA A 131 6.07 4.14 -11.01
C ALA A 131 5.79 2.90 -11.87
N ILE A 132 5.68 1.73 -11.24
CA ILE A 132 5.52 0.45 -11.93
C ILE A 132 4.26 -0.29 -11.46
N LEU A 133 3.68 -1.09 -12.35
CA LEU A 133 2.65 -2.05 -11.96
C LEU A 133 3.28 -3.13 -11.07
N HIS A 134 2.87 -3.14 -9.81
CA HIS A 134 3.31 -4.13 -8.84
C HIS A 134 2.22 -4.28 -7.79
N SER A 135 1.74 -5.49 -7.58
CA SER A 135 0.65 -5.80 -6.66
C SER A 135 1.13 -5.67 -5.23
N ILE A 136 0.49 -4.79 -4.48
CA ILE A 136 0.87 -4.48 -3.10
C ILE A 136 -0.04 -5.26 -2.16
N ASN A 137 0.54 -6.19 -1.39
CA ASN A 137 -0.17 -6.97 -0.37
C ASN A 137 -1.40 -7.71 -0.92
N GLY A 138 -1.30 -8.25 -2.14
CA GLY A 138 -2.37 -9.02 -2.79
C GLY A 138 -3.46 -8.19 -3.48
N MET A 139 -3.37 -6.86 -3.44
CA MET A 139 -4.27 -5.99 -4.19
C MET A 139 -3.97 -6.02 -5.69
N PRO A 140 -5.00 -5.92 -6.54
CA PRO A 140 -4.81 -5.81 -7.98
C PRO A 140 -4.04 -4.54 -8.33
N SER A 141 -3.25 -4.61 -9.40
CA SER A 141 -2.56 -3.46 -9.97
C SER A 141 -3.41 -2.75 -11.01
N VAL A 142 -4.36 -3.45 -11.65
CA VAL A 142 -5.34 -2.87 -12.57
C VAL A 142 -6.73 -3.37 -12.21
N VAL A 143 -7.71 -2.48 -12.23
CA VAL A 143 -9.14 -2.82 -12.06
C VAL A 143 -9.92 -2.13 -13.16
N PHE A 144 -10.58 -2.92 -14.01
CA PHE A 144 -11.44 -2.45 -15.07
C PHE A 144 -12.85 -2.19 -14.55
N ASP A 145 -13.59 -1.29 -15.20
CA ASP A 145 -14.96 -0.93 -14.82
C ASP A 145 -15.94 -2.10 -14.95
N ASN A 146 -15.65 -3.06 -15.83
CA ASN A 146 -16.42 -4.29 -15.95
C ASN A 146 -16.19 -5.29 -14.80
N GLY A 147 -15.23 -5.02 -13.90
CA GLY A 147 -14.88 -5.88 -12.77
C GLY A 147 -13.68 -6.81 -13.00
N THR A 148 -13.12 -6.86 -14.21
CA THR A 148 -11.86 -7.57 -14.50
C THR A 148 -10.72 -6.97 -13.67
N LYS A 149 -9.84 -7.83 -13.17
CA LYS A 149 -8.71 -7.44 -12.32
C LYS A 149 -7.43 -8.10 -12.81
N GLU A 150 -6.34 -7.36 -12.73
CA GLU A 150 -5.02 -7.86 -13.08
C GLU A 150 -4.01 -7.62 -11.96
N TRP A 151 -3.12 -8.58 -11.77
CA TRP A 151 -2.05 -8.57 -10.79
C TRP A 151 -0.70 -8.66 -11.50
N TYR A 152 0.21 -7.82 -11.03
CA TYR A 152 1.53 -7.64 -11.61
C TYR A 152 2.60 -7.78 -10.52
N PHE A 153 3.77 -8.23 -10.91
CA PHE A 153 4.98 -8.15 -10.11
C PHE A 153 6.09 -7.61 -11.00
N ASP A 154 6.60 -6.44 -10.62
CA ASP A 154 7.70 -5.77 -11.32
C ASP A 154 7.41 -5.55 -12.81
N GLY A 155 6.23 -4.98 -13.11
CA GLY A 155 5.77 -4.68 -14.46
C GLY A 155 5.28 -5.89 -15.26
N LYS A 156 5.36 -7.11 -14.73
CA LYS A 156 4.95 -8.34 -15.43
C LYS A 156 3.75 -9.00 -14.78
N LEU A 157 2.83 -9.57 -15.58
CA LEU A 157 1.71 -10.35 -15.05
C LEU A 157 2.22 -11.49 -14.16
N HIS A 158 1.78 -11.48 -12.90
CA HIS A 158 2.20 -12.43 -11.88
C HIS A 158 1.32 -12.26 -10.64
N ARG A 159 0.95 -13.38 -10.00
CA ARG A 159 0.36 -13.35 -8.65
C ARG A 159 0.83 -14.52 -7.80
N GLU A 160 1.31 -14.21 -6.59
CA GLU A 160 1.77 -15.22 -5.64
C GLU A 160 0.63 -16.11 -5.12
N LYS A 161 1.01 -17.24 -4.50
CA LYS A 161 0.12 -18.20 -3.81
C LYS A 161 -0.85 -18.97 -4.72
N ASP A 162 -0.41 -19.35 -5.92
CA ASP A 162 -1.21 -20.07 -6.93
C ASP A 162 -2.57 -19.40 -7.19
N LYS A 163 -2.55 -18.06 -7.30
CA LYS A 163 -3.73 -17.26 -7.64
C LYS A 163 -3.64 -16.79 -9.09
N PRO A 164 -4.78 -16.61 -9.77
CA PRO A 164 -4.76 -16.10 -11.13
C PRO A 164 -4.22 -14.67 -11.17
N ALA A 165 -3.36 -14.39 -12.14
CA ALA A 165 -2.86 -13.05 -12.41
C ALA A 165 -3.87 -12.19 -13.18
N ILE A 166 -4.86 -12.82 -13.82
CA ILE A 166 -6.03 -12.13 -14.39
C ILE A 166 -7.30 -12.86 -13.93
N GLU A 167 -8.24 -12.11 -13.35
CA GLU A 167 -9.60 -12.57 -13.07
C GLU A 167 -10.55 -11.75 -13.93
N TYR A 168 -11.20 -12.40 -14.89
CA TYR A 168 -12.18 -11.75 -15.76
C TYR A 168 -13.53 -11.60 -15.07
N SER A 169 -14.28 -10.57 -15.48
CA SER A 169 -15.63 -10.31 -14.97
C SER A 169 -16.63 -11.45 -15.22
N ASN A 170 -16.40 -12.25 -16.25
CA ASN A 170 -17.21 -13.44 -16.58
C ASN A 170 -16.82 -14.69 -15.75
N GLY A 171 -15.82 -14.61 -14.88
CA GLY A 171 -15.34 -15.70 -14.04
C GLY A 171 -14.14 -16.48 -14.60
N ASP A 172 -13.74 -16.21 -15.84
CA ASP A 172 -12.55 -16.81 -16.46
C ASP A 172 -11.28 -16.36 -15.74
N LYS A 173 -10.22 -17.17 -15.85
CA LYS A 173 -8.98 -16.96 -15.10
C LYS A 173 -7.76 -17.28 -15.94
N GLU A 174 -6.74 -16.44 -15.80
CA GLU A 174 -5.40 -16.72 -16.31
C GLU A 174 -4.35 -16.65 -15.21
N TYR A 175 -3.43 -17.61 -15.27
CA TYR A 175 -2.31 -17.76 -14.37
C TYR A 175 -1.03 -17.47 -15.13
N TRP A 176 -0.27 -16.53 -14.56
CA TRP A 176 0.97 -16.05 -15.14
C TRP A 176 2.06 -16.06 -14.08
N PHE A 177 3.27 -16.39 -14.51
CA PHE A 177 4.47 -16.34 -13.69
C PHE A 177 5.53 -15.49 -14.42
N HIS A 178 5.79 -14.30 -13.87
CA HIS A 178 6.77 -13.34 -14.41
C HIS A 178 6.58 -13.05 -15.90
N GLY A 179 5.34 -12.83 -16.33
CA GLY A 179 5.01 -12.44 -17.69
C GLY A 179 4.89 -13.59 -18.68
N ALA A 180 5.00 -14.85 -18.22
CA ALA A 180 4.75 -16.03 -19.03
C ALA A 180 3.53 -16.80 -18.48
N ARG A 181 2.62 -17.25 -19.35
CA ARG A 181 1.50 -18.11 -18.93
C ARG A 181 2.05 -19.38 -18.32
N HIS A 182 1.71 -19.65 -17.07
CA HIS A 182 2.25 -20.78 -16.34
C HIS A 182 1.41 -21.06 -15.10
N ARG A 183 1.21 -22.34 -14.79
CA ARG A 183 0.71 -22.78 -13.50
C ARG A 183 1.27 -24.18 -13.18
N TRP A 184 1.83 -24.36 -11.98
CA TRP A 184 2.45 -25.63 -11.59
C TRP A 184 1.44 -26.77 -11.43
N ASN A 185 0.32 -26.51 -10.78
CA ASN A 185 -0.59 -27.55 -10.30
C ASN A 185 -1.98 -27.50 -10.97
N GLY A 186 -2.07 -27.01 -12.20
CA GLY A 186 -3.35 -26.88 -12.89
C GLY A 186 -3.26 -26.20 -14.25
N PRO A 187 -4.41 -25.94 -14.89
CA PRO A 187 -4.44 -25.19 -16.13
C PRO A 187 -4.02 -23.74 -15.89
N ALA A 188 -3.25 -23.19 -16.82
CA ALA A 188 -2.85 -21.79 -16.80
C ALA A 188 -3.95 -20.88 -17.35
N VAL A 189 -4.88 -21.39 -18.15
CA VAL A 189 -6.08 -20.65 -18.59
C VAL A 189 -7.33 -21.50 -18.33
N ILE A 190 -8.35 -20.89 -17.74
CA ILE A 190 -9.66 -21.48 -17.49
C ILE A 190 -10.69 -20.55 -18.14
N CYS A 191 -11.40 -21.04 -19.15
CA CYS A 191 -12.44 -20.30 -19.88
C CYS A 191 -13.71 -21.15 -19.94
N GLY A 192 -14.69 -20.82 -19.10
CA GLY A 192 -15.83 -21.71 -18.82
C GLY A 192 -15.34 -23.12 -18.44
N ASP A 193 -15.76 -24.13 -19.20
CA ASP A 193 -15.36 -25.53 -19.00
C ASP A 193 -14.02 -25.89 -19.66
N LYS A 194 -13.47 -25.01 -20.50
CA LYS A 194 -12.23 -25.25 -21.23
C LYS A 194 -11.03 -24.91 -20.37
N GLN A 195 -10.01 -25.77 -20.43
CA GLN A 195 -8.80 -25.64 -19.65
C GLN A 195 -7.57 -25.77 -20.54
N TYR A 196 -6.58 -24.89 -20.37
CA TYR A 196 -5.36 -24.88 -21.17
C TYR A 196 -4.13 -24.87 -20.27
N TRP A 197 -3.18 -25.75 -20.56
CA TRP A 197 -1.93 -25.87 -19.84
C TRP A 197 -0.81 -25.19 -20.61
N PHE A 198 -0.06 -24.37 -19.90
CA PHE A 198 1.13 -23.69 -20.40
C PHE A 198 2.28 -23.89 -19.44
N HIS A 199 3.49 -24.05 -19.97
CA HIS A 199 4.72 -24.09 -19.20
C HIS A 199 5.65 -22.97 -19.69
N TYR A 200 5.74 -21.89 -18.90
CA TYR A 200 6.55 -20.71 -19.24
C TYR A 200 6.20 -20.12 -20.61
N GLY A 201 4.91 -20.02 -20.92
CA GLY A 201 4.39 -19.45 -22.16
C GLY A 201 4.21 -20.45 -23.29
N GLU A 202 4.87 -21.62 -23.22
CA GLU A 202 4.71 -22.69 -24.21
C GLU A 202 3.42 -23.47 -23.97
N PHE A 203 2.63 -23.65 -25.03
CA PHE A 203 1.41 -24.45 -24.97
C PHE A 203 1.72 -25.93 -24.82
N ILE A 204 1.06 -26.61 -23.89
CA ILE A 204 1.25 -28.04 -23.63
C ILE A 204 0.06 -28.85 -24.14
N ARG A 205 -1.15 -28.53 -23.67
CA ARG A 205 -2.39 -29.24 -24.01
C ARG A 205 -3.63 -28.44 -23.60
N CYS A 206 -4.79 -28.84 -24.12
CA CYS A 206 -6.10 -28.39 -23.65
C CYS A 206 -7.01 -29.55 -23.24
N ILE A 207 -8.05 -29.23 -22.47
CA ILE A 207 -9.25 -30.03 -22.25
C ILE A 207 -10.42 -29.15 -22.65
N ALA A 208 -11.30 -29.68 -23.49
CA ALA A 208 -12.47 -29.00 -24.03
C ALA A 208 -13.72 -29.84 -23.77
#